data_AF-A0A9X4NUY8-F1
#
_entry.id   AF-A0A9X4NUY8-F1
#
_cell.length_a   1.000
_cell.length_b   1.000
_cell.length_c   1.000
_cell.angle_alpha   90.00
_cell.angle_beta   90.00
_cell.angle_gamma   90.00
#
_symmetry.space_group_name_H-M   'P 1'
#
loop_
_entity.id
_entity.type
_entity.pdbx_description
1 polymer ?
#
loop_
_entity_poly.entity_id
_entity_poly.type
_entity_poly.pdbx_seq_one_letter_code
_entity_poly.pdbx_strand_id
1 'polypeptide(L)'
;MATLLNGMDRRKDLWPALLLIAFLMLQAVVFARTTPLSYPPDEMSHLSYVWDSMQSAFLLPNYGSGTILGFGSPNYLSHPPLYYSLLGAAGKLFSLDPKLDYVTFRLFTVALYGLALLFSVLTADRLGVERSATYISLLACSAIPMVGYLAGSVNNDTLLYLGFAITFYGMARIANAPRQKLSRSLVFLVLGLLIVFLTKATGMAMLVFFGLVYAALNWRHLRSALATRSAWIACAVFLGATGAYYAATYLTHGALFPKAGNLYQVTAVENPVSLLAYAADFYHSMARRLPIIFSHLSVAPIPEELNAVFFAMLGLPLAGWIVVRFSPDIAAAKKPFVKLFDALAISIVLMLAIHIYLGYKAYTQTGVLSGFQPRYYLFLIPLVWFPFFSLCRPGWFKQLMTGVFALLTVVVFWSSVPFAQQKQYEALQDRGPTFEYTERTYEDFGPLRIARRNEVVGNIDGLTVEDGVLKARDWVFDTVHRARVQRLWVLAREDYITSIKPGAQRPDVAKALGIGAAASSGFAFAIQNLPKDLTPCDIRLLVEFHDETLGYLKSAQCNN
;
A
#
# COMPACT_ATOMS: atom_id res chain seq x y z
N MET A 1 -16.63 -17.65 -19.88
CA MET A 1 -15.91 -18.37 -18.80
C MET A 1 -15.84 -19.89 -19.06
N ALA A 2 -16.93 -20.54 -19.51
CA ALA A 2 -16.96 -21.99 -19.80
C ALA A 2 -16.05 -22.47 -20.95
N THR A 3 -15.78 -21.63 -21.97
CA THR A 3 -14.85 -21.95 -23.08
C THR A 3 -13.36 -21.74 -22.77
N LEU A 4 -13.02 -21.24 -21.57
CA LEU A 4 -11.63 -21.09 -21.11
C LEU A 4 -11.06 -22.37 -20.45
N LEU A 5 -11.89 -23.40 -20.20
CA LEU A 5 -11.58 -24.52 -19.31
C LEU A 5 -11.70 -25.93 -19.96
N ASN A 6 -11.62 -26.05 -21.29
CA ASN A 6 -11.71 -27.37 -21.95
C ASN A 6 -10.38 -28.13 -21.93
N GLY A 7 -10.34 -29.12 -21.04
CA GLY A 7 -9.28 -30.11 -20.82
C GLY A 7 -9.57 -30.83 -19.50
N MET A 8 -10.51 -31.77 -19.53
CA MET A 8 -11.09 -32.47 -18.37
C MET A 8 -10.13 -33.50 -17.76
N ASP A 9 -9.09 -32.96 -17.12
CA ASP A 9 -8.55 -33.42 -15.83
C ASP A 9 -8.01 -32.23 -14.99
N ARG A 10 -7.93 -31.03 -15.60
CA ARG A 10 -7.43 -29.78 -14.98
C ARG A 10 -8.26 -29.21 -13.83
N ARG A 11 -9.53 -29.64 -13.62
CA ARG A 11 -10.41 -29.01 -12.61
C ARG A 11 -10.01 -29.34 -11.18
N LYS A 12 -9.64 -30.60 -10.89
CA LYS A 12 -9.15 -31.01 -9.57
C LYS A 12 -7.84 -30.30 -9.21
N ASP A 13 -7.06 -30.00 -10.24
CA ASP A 13 -5.74 -29.40 -10.11
C ASP A 13 -5.74 -27.87 -9.97
N LEU A 14 -6.82 -27.18 -10.31
CA LEU A 14 -6.94 -25.73 -10.07
C LEU A 14 -7.47 -25.42 -8.68
N TRP A 15 -8.05 -26.41 -8.01
CA TRP A 15 -8.71 -26.22 -6.71
C TRP A 15 -7.79 -25.64 -5.63
N PRO A 16 -6.54 -26.13 -5.44
CA PRO A 16 -5.65 -25.54 -4.44
C PRO A 16 -5.31 -24.07 -4.73
N ALA A 17 -5.10 -23.70 -6.00
CA ALA A 17 -4.88 -22.31 -6.38
C ALA A 17 -6.11 -21.45 -6.11
N LEU A 18 -7.31 -21.94 -6.42
CA LEU A 18 -8.56 -21.21 -6.15
C LEU A 18 -8.81 -21.04 -4.65
N LEU A 19 -8.52 -22.06 -3.83
CA LEU A 19 -8.60 -21.96 -2.37
C LEU A 19 -7.59 -20.93 -1.82
N LEU A 20 -6.36 -20.91 -2.34
CA LEU A 20 -5.38 -19.89 -1.97
C LEU A 20 -5.84 -18.50 -2.40
N ILE A 21 -6.36 -18.33 -3.62
CA ILE A 21 -6.93 -17.04 -4.05
C ILE A 21 -8.05 -16.60 -3.10
N ALA A 22 -8.97 -17.50 -2.75
CA ALA A 22 -10.04 -17.21 -1.80
C ALA A 22 -9.49 -16.82 -0.43
N PHE A 23 -8.45 -17.50 0.06
CA PHE A 23 -7.76 -17.15 1.29
C PHE A 23 -7.13 -15.74 1.24
N LEU A 24 -6.42 -15.40 0.15
CA LEU A 24 -5.83 -14.06 -0.03
C LEU A 24 -6.91 -12.98 -0.14
N MET A 25 -8.02 -13.26 -0.79
CA MET A 25 -9.17 -12.35 -0.83
C MET A 25 -9.76 -12.18 0.56
N LEU A 26 -9.91 -13.24 1.35
CA LEU A 26 -10.41 -13.16 2.72
C LEU A 26 -9.48 -12.32 3.61
N GLN A 27 -8.17 -12.50 3.49
CA GLN A 27 -7.17 -11.65 4.16
C GLN A 27 -7.37 -10.16 3.82
N ALA A 28 -7.58 -9.84 2.53
CA ALA A 28 -7.86 -8.48 2.09
C ALA A 28 -9.24 -7.95 2.58
N VAL A 29 -10.27 -8.80 2.66
CA VAL A 29 -11.57 -8.46 3.26
C VAL A 29 -11.43 -8.13 4.74
N VAL A 30 -10.61 -8.88 5.47
CA VAL A 30 -10.32 -8.58 6.88
C VAL A 30 -9.73 -7.18 7.00
N PHE A 31 -8.68 -6.86 6.23
CA PHE A 31 -8.11 -5.50 6.21
C PHE A 31 -9.14 -4.44 5.79
N ALA A 32 -10.00 -4.74 4.82
CA ALA A 32 -11.02 -3.83 4.34
C ALA A 32 -12.03 -3.43 5.44
N ARG A 33 -12.32 -4.34 6.36
CA ARG A 33 -13.26 -4.13 7.46
C ARG A 33 -12.63 -3.56 8.72
N THR A 34 -11.39 -3.94 9.03
CA THR A 34 -10.75 -3.59 10.31
C THR A 34 -9.90 -2.33 10.24
N THR A 35 -9.47 -1.92 9.04
CA THR A 35 -8.68 -0.70 8.87
C THR A 35 -9.62 0.51 8.90
N PRO A 36 -9.39 1.53 9.74
CA PRO A 36 -10.21 2.72 9.71
C PRO A 36 -10.14 3.44 8.35
N LEU A 37 -11.19 4.18 8.00
CA LEU A 37 -11.20 5.05 6.82
C LEU A 37 -10.04 6.05 6.89
N SER A 38 -9.43 6.39 5.75
CA SER A 38 -8.33 7.36 5.58
C SER A 38 -6.94 6.91 6.02
N TYR A 39 -6.84 5.74 6.66
CA TYR A 39 -5.56 5.21 7.13
C TYR A 39 -4.67 4.60 6.05
N PRO A 40 -5.22 3.86 5.07
CA PRO A 40 -4.44 3.44 3.92
C PRO A 40 -3.90 4.64 3.15
N PRO A 41 -2.73 4.48 2.52
CA PRO A 41 -2.06 5.60 1.87
C PRO A 41 -2.90 6.16 0.72
N ASP A 42 -3.15 7.46 0.76
CA ASP A 42 -3.91 8.23 -0.25
C ASP A 42 -5.39 7.84 -0.41
N GLU A 43 -5.97 7.08 0.53
CA GLU A 43 -7.32 6.51 0.37
C GLU A 43 -8.40 7.58 0.15
N MET A 44 -8.36 8.65 0.94
CA MET A 44 -9.32 9.75 0.81
C MET A 44 -9.17 10.49 -0.51
N SER A 45 -7.94 10.68 -0.97
CA SER A 45 -7.66 11.27 -2.29
C SER A 45 -8.22 10.39 -3.42
N HIS A 46 -8.14 9.05 -3.29
CA HIS A 46 -8.76 8.13 -4.24
C HIS A 46 -10.30 8.18 -4.20
N LEU A 47 -10.90 8.11 -3.01
CA LEU A 47 -12.36 8.19 -2.83
C LEU A 47 -12.94 9.51 -3.34
N SER A 48 -12.19 10.60 -3.23
CA SER A 48 -12.59 11.91 -3.74
C SER A 48 -12.72 11.92 -5.27
N TYR A 49 -11.76 11.33 -5.98
CA TYR A 49 -11.88 11.18 -7.43
C TYR A 49 -12.95 10.17 -7.87
N VAL A 50 -13.23 9.15 -7.05
CA VAL A 50 -14.40 8.28 -7.26
C VAL A 50 -15.69 9.11 -7.16
N TRP A 51 -15.81 9.95 -6.13
CA TRP A 51 -16.95 10.85 -5.94
C TRP A 51 -17.13 11.85 -7.08
N ASP A 52 -16.04 12.48 -7.53
CA ASP A 52 -16.07 13.37 -8.70
C ASP A 52 -16.58 12.62 -9.94
N SER A 53 -16.09 11.40 -10.14
CA SER A 53 -16.51 10.54 -11.26
C SER A 53 -17.99 10.17 -11.18
N MET A 54 -18.54 9.95 -9.99
CA MET A 54 -19.97 9.66 -9.79
C MET A 54 -20.87 10.84 -10.21
N GLN A 55 -20.43 12.06 -9.87
CA GLN A 55 -21.14 13.30 -10.20
C GLN A 55 -20.98 13.71 -11.67
N SER A 56 -19.87 13.30 -12.30
CA SER A 56 -19.59 13.58 -13.71
C SER A 56 -20.52 12.81 -14.66
N ALA A 57 -21.01 13.50 -15.69
CA ALA A 57 -21.74 12.86 -16.80
C ALA A 57 -20.85 11.89 -17.60
N PHE A 58 -19.54 12.13 -17.63
CA PHE A 58 -18.55 11.35 -18.38
C PHE A 58 -17.80 10.33 -17.52
N LEU A 59 -18.15 10.20 -16.23
CA LEU A 59 -17.44 9.34 -15.27
C LEU A 59 -15.95 9.66 -15.15
N LEU A 60 -15.58 10.94 -15.29
CA LEU A 60 -14.20 11.40 -15.15
C LEU A 60 -14.00 12.18 -13.85
N PRO A 61 -12.83 12.04 -13.19
CA PRO A 61 -12.48 12.87 -12.04
C PRO A 61 -12.36 14.36 -12.39
N ASN A 62 -12.55 15.23 -11.39
CA ASN A 62 -12.31 16.66 -11.55
C ASN A 62 -10.83 17.00 -11.26
N TYR A 63 -9.99 16.89 -12.27
CA TYR A 63 -8.56 17.23 -12.14
C TYR A 63 -8.27 18.73 -12.05
N GLY A 64 -9.24 19.60 -12.38
CA GLY A 64 -9.03 21.06 -12.41
C GLY A 64 -9.16 21.69 -11.03
N SER A 65 -10.20 21.31 -10.28
CA SER A 65 -10.53 21.92 -8.98
C SER A 65 -11.00 20.91 -7.94
N GLY A 66 -10.78 19.61 -8.16
CA GLY A 66 -11.18 18.56 -7.22
C GLY A 66 -10.48 18.69 -5.87
N THR A 67 -11.23 18.48 -4.80
CA THR A 67 -10.75 18.58 -3.41
C THR A 67 -10.81 17.22 -2.71
N ILE A 68 -9.99 17.05 -1.68
CA ILE A 68 -10.01 15.85 -0.85
C ILE A 68 -11.22 15.91 0.11
N LEU A 69 -12.11 14.93 0.00
CA LEU A 69 -13.30 14.75 0.82
C LEU A 69 -12.94 14.82 2.31
N GLY A 70 -13.60 15.73 3.03
CA GLY A 70 -13.41 15.92 4.48
C GLY A 70 -12.21 16.79 4.87
N PHE A 71 -11.35 17.19 3.93
CA PHE A 71 -10.16 18.01 4.21
C PHE A 71 -10.17 19.35 3.47
N GLY A 72 -10.91 19.47 2.36
CA GLY A 72 -11.03 20.72 1.58
C GLY A 72 -9.77 21.13 0.81
N SER A 73 -8.63 20.48 1.04
CA SER A 73 -7.39 20.69 0.30
C SER A 73 -7.50 20.18 -1.15
N PRO A 74 -6.79 20.80 -2.12
CA PRO A 74 -6.76 20.32 -3.49
C PRO A 74 -6.25 18.88 -3.60
N ASN A 75 -6.87 18.08 -4.46
CA ASN A 75 -6.43 16.71 -4.69
C ASN A 75 -5.12 16.70 -5.51
N TYR A 76 -4.10 16.03 -4.98
CA TYR A 76 -2.76 16.01 -5.54
C TYR A 76 -2.47 14.79 -6.42
N LEU A 77 -3.39 13.82 -6.50
CA LEU A 77 -3.17 12.62 -7.28
C LEU A 77 -3.19 12.95 -8.79
N SER A 78 -2.11 12.57 -9.48
CA SER A 78 -1.94 12.74 -10.93
C SER A 78 -2.08 11.40 -11.65
N HIS A 79 -3.19 10.71 -11.42
CA HIS A 79 -3.43 9.38 -11.95
C HIS A 79 -4.48 9.39 -13.07
N PRO A 80 -4.28 8.62 -14.15
CA PRO A 80 -5.29 8.41 -15.18
C PRO A 80 -6.62 7.83 -14.63
N PRO A 81 -7.72 7.87 -15.39
CA PRO A 81 -9.05 7.93 -14.81
C PRO A 81 -9.67 6.56 -14.56
N LEU A 82 -9.18 5.48 -15.19
CA LEU A 82 -9.92 4.23 -15.33
C LEU A 82 -10.34 3.62 -13.99
N TYR A 83 -9.46 3.66 -12.99
CA TYR A 83 -9.80 3.18 -11.65
C TYR A 83 -10.98 3.95 -11.06
N TYR A 84 -10.93 5.28 -11.13
CA TYR A 84 -11.95 6.18 -10.60
C TYR A 84 -13.25 6.10 -11.40
N SER A 85 -13.17 6.03 -12.73
CA SER A 85 -14.32 5.84 -13.61
C SER A 85 -15.03 4.53 -13.35
N LEU A 86 -14.29 3.42 -13.16
CA LEU A 86 -14.83 2.10 -12.88
C LEU A 86 -15.56 2.08 -11.53
N LEU A 87 -14.91 2.57 -10.47
CA LEU A 87 -15.52 2.61 -9.15
C LEU A 87 -16.65 3.64 -9.10
N GLY A 88 -16.52 4.78 -9.78
CA GLY A 88 -17.55 5.81 -9.87
C GLY A 88 -18.79 5.31 -10.61
N ALA A 89 -18.63 4.52 -11.66
CA ALA A 89 -19.75 3.84 -12.32
C ALA A 89 -20.46 2.89 -11.37
N ALA A 90 -19.71 2.09 -10.60
CA ALA A 90 -20.28 1.20 -9.59
C ALA A 90 -21.00 2.00 -8.48
N GLY A 91 -20.38 3.05 -7.96
CA GLY A 91 -20.96 3.92 -6.95
C GLY A 91 -22.28 4.55 -7.42
N LYS A 92 -22.33 5.01 -8.67
CA LYS A 92 -23.55 5.56 -9.28
C LYS A 92 -24.64 4.51 -9.50
N LEU A 93 -24.26 3.31 -9.96
CA LEU A 93 -25.19 2.21 -10.22
C LEU A 93 -25.86 1.69 -8.93
N PHE A 94 -25.11 1.67 -7.83
CA PHE A 94 -25.56 1.17 -6.54
C PHE A 94 -25.95 2.29 -5.55
N SER A 95 -25.96 3.55 -5.99
CA SER A 95 -26.29 4.73 -5.17
C SER A 95 -25.49 4.82 -3.86
N LEU A 96 -24.18 4.54 -3.92
CA LEU A 96 -23.29 4.49 -2.76
C LEU A 96 -22.75 5.88 -2.40
N ASP A 97 -22.52 6.14 -1.11
CA ASP A 97 -21.76 7.29 -0.63
C ASP A 97 -20.30 6.88 -0.38
N PRO A 98 -19.28 7.49 -1.01
CA PRO A 98 -17.89 7.10 -0.83
C PRO A 98 -17.35 7.15 0.61
N LYS A 99 -17.90 8.01 1.47
CA LYS A 99 -17.49 8.13 2.87
C LYS A 99 -18.21 7.12 3.76
N LEU A 100 -19.51 6.93 3.56
CA LEU A 100 -20.31 5.98 4.36
C LEU A 100 -20.12 4.53 3.91
N ASP A 101 -20.05 4.29 2.60
CA ASP A 101 -19.96 2.98 1.96
C ASP A 101 -18.52 2.63 1.52
N TYR A 102 -17.50 3.25 2.11
CA TYR A 102 -16.09 3.03 1.76
C TYR A 102 -15.69 1.54 1.79
N VAL A 103 -16.26 0.75 2.70
CA VAL A 103 -16.03 -0.71 2.78
C VAL A 103 -16.49 -1.40 1.49
N THR A 104 -17.61 -0.99 0.90
CA THR A 104 -18.10 -1.53 -0.36
C THR A 104 -17.13 -1.23 -1.51
N PHE A 105 -16.57 -0.02 -1.56
CA PHE A 105 -15.51 0.33 -2.52
C PHE A 105 -14.21 -0.47 -2.31
N ARG A 106 -13.85 -0.77 -1.06
CA ARG A 106 -12.75 -1.69 -0.74
C ARG A 106 -13.04 -3.11 -1.22
N LEU A 107 -14.28 -3.61 -1.09
CA LEU A 107 -14.65 -4.94 -1.59
C LEU A 107 -14.58 -5.05 -3.12
N PHE A 108 -14.93 -3.98 -3.86
CA PHE A 108 -14.67 -3.93 -5.30
C PHE A 108 -13.17 -4.05 -5.60
N THR A 109 -12.35 -3.37 -4.81
CA THR A 109 -10.88 -3.42 -4.91
C THR A 109 -10.34 -4.84 -4.62
N VAL A 110 -10.88 -5.53 -3.62
CA VAL A 110 -10.57 -6.95 -3.34
C VAL A 110 -10.93 -7.85 -4.53
N ALA A 111 -12.08 -7.61 -5.18
CA ALA A 111 -12.49 -8.38 -6.35
C ALA A 111 -11.53 -8.21 -7.53
N LEU A 112 -11.05 -6.98 -7.79
CA LEU A 112 -10.02 -6.71 -8.80
C LEU A 112 -8.72 -7.46 -8.50
N TYR A 113 -8.31 -7.50 -7.24
CA TYR A 113 -7.14 -8.25 -6.81
C TYR A 113 -7.31 -9.77 -6.99
N GLY A 114 -8.47 -10.32 -6.63
CA GLY A 114 -8.79 -11.74 -6.87
C GLY A 114 -8.72 -12.12 -8.36
N LEU A 115 -9.24 -11.25 -9.24
CA LEU A 115 -9.10 -11.42 -10.69
C LEU A 115 -7.64 -11.36 -11.13
N ALA A 116 -6.84 -10.46 -10.56
CA ALA A 116 -5.41 -10.35 -10.87
C ALA A 116 -4.65 -11.64 -10.51
N LEU A 117 -4.94 -12.23 -9.35
CA LEU A 117 -4.37 -13.51 -8.94
C LEU A 117 -4.81 -14.65 -9.86
N LEU A 118 -6.09 -14.69 -10.27
CA LEU A 118 -6.58 -15.66 -11.23
C LEU A 118 -5.81 -15.57 -12.56
N PHE A 119 -5.62 -14.36 -13.11
CA PHE A 119 -4.83 -14.17 -14.32
C PHE A 119 -3.34 -14.50 -14.11
N SER A 120 -2.80 -14.34 -12.91
CA SER A 120 -1.44 -14.75 -12.57
C SER A 120 -1.29 -16.27 -12.60
N VAL A 121 -2.26 -17.02 -12.06
CA VAL A 121 -2.32 -18.50 -12.18
C VAL A 121 -2.46 -18.94 -13.63
N LEU A 122 -3.32 -18.28 -14.40
CA LEU A 122 -3.46 -18.56 -15.83
C LEU A 122 -2.18 -18.24 -16.60
N THR A 123 -1.43 -17.22 -16.19
CA THR A 123 -0.11 -16.89 -16.75
C THR A 123 0.90 -17.99 -16.43
N ALA A 124 0.94 -18.46 -15.17
CA ALA A 124 1.81 -19.56 -14.74
C ALA A 124 1.57 -20.83 -15.57
N ASP A 125 0.31 -21.23 -15.78
CA ASP A 125 -0.07 -22.38 -16.64
C ASP A 125 0.47 -22.21 -18.07
N ARG A 126 0.39 -21.00 -18.63
CA ARG A 126 0.90 -20.72 -19.97
C ARG A 126 2.42 -20.71 -20.03
N LEU A 127 3.09 -20.28 -18.98
CA LEU A 127 4.55 -20.31 -18.91
C LEU A 127 5.11 -21.71 -18.59
N GLY A 128 4.24 -22.70 -18.34
CA GLY A 128 4.65 -24.06 -17.97
C GLY A 128 5.25 -24.13 -16.58
N VAL A 129 4.88 -23.21 -15.69
CA VAL A 129 5.30 -23.22 -14.28
C VAL A 129 4.63 -24.39 -13.57
N GLU A 130 5.39 -25.11 -12.75
CA GLU A 130 4.86 -26.22 -11.96
C GLU A 130 3.78 -25.73 -10.98
N ARG A 131 2.79 -26.58 -10.72
CA ARG A 131 1.64 -26.22 -9.88
C ARG A 131 2.03 -25.92 -8.44
N SER A 132 2.91 -26.74 -7.86
CA SER A 132 3.48 -26.51 -6.52
C SER A 132 4.14 -25.15 -6.42
N ALA A 133 4.97 -24.78 -7.40
CA ALA A 133 5.60 -23.47 -7.48
C ALA A 133 4.59 -22.33 -7.60
N THR A 134 3.50 -22.54 -8.35
CA THR A 134 2.39 -21.57 -8.44
C THR A 134 1.72 -21.38 -7.08
N TYR A 135 1.43 -22.46 -6.35
CA TYR A 135 0.79 -22.39 -5.03
C TYR A 135 1.70 -21.71 -4.00
N ILE A 136 2.99 -22.07 -3.98
CA ILE A 136 3.97 -21.43 -3.09
C ILE A 136 4.12 -19.96 -3.44
N SER A 137 4.09 -19.58 -4.72
CA SER A 137 4.11 -18.17 -5.14
C SER A 137 2.87 -17.40 -4.65
N LEU A 138 1.67 -18.01 -4.71
CA LEU A 138 0.46 -17.39 -4.13
C LEU A 138 0.59 -17.24 -2.61
N LEU A 139 1.09 -18.25 -1.90
CA LEU A 139 1.33 -18.17 -0.46
C LEU A 139 2.39 -17.12 -0.12
N ALA A 140 3.44 -16.97 -0.92
CA ALA A 140 4.44 -15.93 -0.73
C ALA A 140 3.87 -14.53 -0.96
N CYS A 141 2.87 -14.37 -1.84
CA CYS A 141 2.12 -13.11 -1.96
C CYS A 141 1.34 -12.78 -0.67
N SER A 142 0.76 -13.78 0.02
CA SER A 142 0.02 -13.53 1.28
C SER A 142 0.95 -13.22 2.45
N ALA A 143 2.18 -13.74 2.42
CA ALA A 143 3.21 -13.50 3.41
C ALA A 143 3.71 -12.04 3.43
N ILE A 144 3.61 -11.32 2.30
CA ILE A 144 4.02 -9.91 2.19
C ILE A 144 2.91 -9.02 2.77
N PRO A 145 3.14 -8.36 3.93
CA PRO A 145 2.05 -7.71 4.67
C PRO A 145 1.29 -6.65 3.87
N MET A 146 2.03 -5.86 3.09
CA MET A 146 1.50 -4.74 2.33
C MET A 146 0.55 -5.18 1.20
N VAL A 147 0.69 -6.40 0.68
CA VAL A 147 -0.13 -6.89 -0.43
C VAL A 147 -1.59 -7.05 -0.01
N GLY A 148 -1.85 -7.76 1.08
CA GLY A 148 -3.21 -7.92 1.62
C GLY A 148 -3.82 -6.60 2.07
N TYR A 149 -3.01 -5.74 2.70
CA TYR A 149 -3.44 -4.41 3.15
C TYR A 149 -3.88 -3.51 2.00
N LEU A 150 -3.07 -3.39 0.94
CA LEU A 150 -3.42 -2.60 -0.25
C LEU A 150 -4.60 -3.20 -1.00
N ALA A 151 -4.69 -4.53 -1.10
CA ALA A 151 -5.83 -5.19 -1.72
C ALA A 151 -7.16 -4.91 -1.00
N GLY A 152 -7.10 -4.69 0.32
CA GLY A 152 -8.24 -4.31 1.15
C GLY A 152 -8.51 -2.80 1.26
N SER A 153 -7.81 -1.96 0.50
CA SER A 153 -7.89 -0.49 0.61
C SER A 153 -8.35 0.14 -0.70
N VAL A 154 -8.95 1.33 -0.69
CA VAL A 154 -9.29 2.04 -1.95
C VAL A 154 -8.03 2.69 -2.51
N ASN A 155 -7.41 2.03 -3.47
CA ASN A 155 -6.26 2.53 -4.24
C ASN A 155 -6.25 1.97 -5.66
N ASN A 156 -5.59 2.68 -6.57
CA ASN A 156 -5.46 2.26 -7.97
C ASN A 156 -4.43 1.14 -8.20
N ASP A 157 -3.71 0.70 -7.16
CA ASP A 157 -2.71 -0.36 -7.33
C ASP A 157 -3.39 -1.67 -7.72
N THR A 158 -4.51 -2.05 -7.10
CA THR A 158 -5.22 -3.31 -7.41
C THR A 158 -5.66 -3.46 -8.87
N LEU A 159 -6.12 -2.38 -9.51
CA LEU A 159 -6.42 -2.38 -10.93
C LEU A 159 -5.14 -2.51 -11.78
N LEU A 160 -4.02 -1.97 -11.28
CA LEU A 160 -2.70 -2.17 -11.87
C LEU A 160 -2.24 -3.62 -11.78
N TYR A 161 -2.44 -4.31 -10.65
CA TYR A 161 -2.19 -5.77 -10.54
C TYR A 161 -2.96 -6.53 -11.63
N LEU A 162 -4.25 -6.21 -11.81
CA LEU A 162 -5.09 -6.85 -12.82
C LEU A 162 -4.58 -6.57 -14.24
N GLY A 163 -4.28 -5.31 -14.56
CA GLY A 163 -3.77 -4.92 -15.87
C GLY A 163 -2.44 -5.62 -16.21
N PHE A 164 -1.51 -5.71 -15.27
CA PHE A 164 -0.26 -6.45 -15.46
C PHE A 164 -0.50 -7.94 -15.65
N ALA A 165 -1.30 -8.57 -14.79
CA ALA A 165 -1.60 -10.00 -14.89
C ALA A 165 -2.25 -10.36 -16.24
N ILE A 166 -3.19 -9.54 -16.73
CA ILE A 166 -3.84 -9.72 -18.04
C ILE A 166 -2.82 -9.51 -19.18
N THR A 167 -1.96 -8.50 -19.08
CA THR A 167 -0.91 -8.21 -20.08
C THR A 167 0.02 -9.41 -20.22
N PHE A 168 0.56 -9.90 -19.10
CA PHE A 168 1.48 -11.04 -19.10
C PHE A 168 0.79 -12.35 -19.51
N TYR A 169 -0.49 -12.53 -19.17
CA TYR A 169 -1.27 -13.64 -19.70
C TYR A 169 -1.39 -13.58 -21.23
N GLY A 170 -1.68 -12.40 -21.79
CA GLY A 170 -1.70 -12.17 -23.23
C GLY A 170 -0.35 -12.49 -23.89
N MET A 171 0.75 -12.02 -23.31
CA MET A 171 2.11 -12.30 -23.77
C MET A 171 2.47 -13.79 -23.70
N ALA A 172 2.18 -14.45 -22.58
CA ALA A 172 2.42 -15.88 -22.41
C ALA A 172 1.59 -16.72 -23.40
N ARG A 173 0.37 -16.26 -23.74
CA ARG A 173 -0.43 -16.89 -24.80
C ARG A 173 0.18 -16.68 -26.18
N ILE A 174 0.62 -15.47 -26.52
CA ILE A 174 1.25 -15.19 -27.82
C ILE A 174 2.49 -16.06 -28.01
N ALA A 175 3.32 -16.18 -26.97
CA ALA A 175 4.53 -17.01 -27.00
C ALA A 175 4.24 -18.51 -27.27
N ASN A 176 3.04 -18.99 -26.95
CA ASN A 176 2.62 -20.38 -27.15
C ASN A 176 1.60 -20.60 -28.29
N ALA A 177 1.13 -19.54 -28.94
CA ALA A 177 0.00 -19.63 -29.86
C ALA A 177 0.48 -19.88 -31.30
N PRO A 178 -0.12 -20.87 -32.01
CA PRO A 178 -0.09 -20.88 -33.47
C PRO A 178 -0.64 -19.56 -34.02
N ARG A 179 -0.11 -19.08 -35.17
CA ARG A 179 -0.52 -17.81 -35.80
C ARG A 179 -2.05 -17.62 -35.89
N GLN A 180 -2.81 -18.68 -36.09
CA GLN A 180 -4.28 -18.66 -36.17
C GLN A 180 -4.99 -18.25 -34.85
N LYS A 181 -4.34 -18.40 -33.69
CA LYS A 181 -4.88 -18.02 -32.37
C LYS A 181 -4.32 -16.68 -31.87
N LEU A 182 -3.58 -15.95 -32.71
CA LEU A 182 -2.94 -14.68 -32.38
C LEU A 182 -3.98 -13.60 -32.01
N SER A 183 -5.06 -13.46 -32.78
CA SER A 183 -6.11 -12.47 -32.54
C SER A 183 -6.71 -12.56 -31.13
N ARG A 184 -7.07 -13.76 -30.68
CA ARG A 184 -7.60 -14.00 -29.33
C ARG A 184 -6.59 -13.66 -28.23
N SER A 185 -5.31 -13.83 -28.49
CA SER A 185 -4.25 -13.54 -27.51
C SER A 185 -3.95 -12.03 -27.44
N LEU A 186 -4.03 -11.34 -28.59
CA LEU A 186 -3.93 -9.89 -28.69
C LEU A 186 -5.06 -9.17 -27.95
N VAL A 187 -6.27 -9.74 -27.87
CA VAL A 187 -7.37 -9.15 -27.08
C VAL A 187 -6.97 -9.01 -25.61
N PHE A 188 -6.39 -10.05 -25.00
CA PHE A 188 -5.91 -9.98 -23.62
C PHE A 188 -4.75 -8.99 -23.48
N LEU A 189 -3.79 -9.01 -24.42
CA LEU A 189 -2.68 -8.06 -24.40
C LEU A 189 -3.20 -6.61 -24.44
N VAL A 190 -4.05 -6.26 -25.40
CA VAL A 190 -4.62 -4.91 -25.54
C VAL A 190 -5.44 -4.54 -24.31
N LEU A 191 -6.28 -5.44 -23.79
CA LEU A 191 -7.07 -5.16 -22.59
C LEU A 191 -6.16 -4.84 -21.39
N GLY A 192 -5.12 -5.64 -21.16
CA GLY A 192 -4.16 -5.40 -20.10
C GLY A 192 -3.42 -4.07 -20.27
N LEU A 193 -2.96 -3.78 -21.49
CA LEU A 193 -2.29 -2.51 -21.83
C LEU A 193 -3.22 -1.31 -21.58
N LEU A 194 -4.48 -1.37 -22.03
CA LEU A 194 -5.47 -0.33 -21.79
C LEU A 194 -5.69 -0.09 -20.29
N ILE A 195 -5.83 -1.17 -19.52
CA ILE A 195 -5.99 -1.07 -18.07
C ILE A 195 -4.79 -0.35 -17.46
N VAL A 196 -3.57 -0.79 -17.74
CA VAL A 196 -2.36 -0.19 -17.14
C VAL A 196 -2.18 1.27 -17.56
N PHE A 197 -2.28 1.56 -18.86
CA PHE A 197 -2.07 2.91 -19.40
C PHE A 197 -3.12 3.90 -18.94
N LEU A 198 -4.32 3.45 -18.59
CA LEU A 198 -5.39 4.32 -18.08
C LEU A 198 -5.58 4.22 -16.55
N THR A 199 -4.66 3.57 -15.82
CA THR A 199 -4.73 3.45 -14.35
C THR A 199 -3.61 4.20 -13.62
N LYS A 200 -2.34 4.02 -14.02
CA LYS A 200 -1.20 4.58 -13.27
C LYS A 200 0.05 4.78 -14.13
N ALA A 201 0.65 5.96 -14.02
CA ALA A 201 1.86 6.33 -14.77
C ALA A 201 3.05 5.39 -14.52
N THR A 202 3.24 4.91 -13.28
CA THR A 202 4.32 3.97 -12.95
C THR A 202 4.20 2.66 -13.73
N GLY A 203 3.00 2.09 -13.80
CA GLY A 203 2.78 0.87 -14.57
C GLY A 203 2.91 1.11 -16.07
N MET A 204 2.43 2.26 -16.56
CA MET A 204 2.62 2.67 -17.95
C MET A 204 4.12 2.73 -18.30
N ALA A 205 4.92 3.46 -17.53
CA ALA A 205 6.36 3.61 -17.79
C ALA A 205 7.05 2.24 -17.82
N MET A 206 6.74 1.38 -16.85
CA MET A 206 7.25 0.01 -16.81
C MET A 206 6.89 -0.78 -18.09
N LEU A 207 5.65 -0.72 -18.57
CA LEU A 207 5.24 -1.42 -19.79
C LEU A 207 5.80 -0.80 -21.07
N VAL A 208 6.07 0.51 -21.10
CA VAL A 208 6.78 1.16 -22.20
C VAL A 208 8.21 0.62 -22.29
N PHE A 209 8.97 0.62 -21.19
CA PHE A 209 10.33 0.05 -21.19
C PHE A 209 10.33 -1.43 -21.53
N PHE A 210 9.42 -2.19 -20.93
CA PHE A 210 9.26 -3.61 -21.25
C PHE A 210 8.96 -3.83 -22.74
N GLY A 211 8.02 -3.08 -23.31
CA GLY A 211 7.65 -3.19 -24.73
C GLY A 211 8.81 -2.86 -25.67
N LEU A 212 9.54 -1.78 -25.39
CA LEU A 212 10.72 -1.37 -26.17
C LEU A 212 11.83 -2.42 -26.11
N VAL A 213 12.18 -2.90 -24.92
CA VAL A 213 13.22 -3.93 -24.75
C VAL A 213 12.77 -5.25 -25.38
N TYR A 214 11.53 -5.67 -25.17
CA TYR A 214 10.99 -6.89 -25.76
C TYR A 214 11.00 -6.81 -27.29
N ALA A 215 10.62 -5.68 -27.87
CA ALA A 215 10.67 -5.42 -29.29
C ALA A 215 12.10 -5.49 -29.84
N ALA A 216 13.07 -4.88 -29.16
CA ALA A 216 14.47 -4.93 -29.54
C ALA A 216 15.01 -6.38 -29.53
N LEU A 217 14.72 -7.15 -28.47
CA LEU A 217 15.15 -8.54 -28.35
C LEU A 217 14.44 -9.50 -29.33
N ASN A 218 13.25 -9.14 -29.83
CA ASN A 218 12.39 -9.99 -30.66
C ASN A 218 12.03 -9.41 -32.03
N TRP A 219 12.80 -8.43 -32.53
CA TRP A 219 12.44 -7.64 -33.71
C TRP A 219 11.99 -8.45 -34.93
N ARG A 220 12.70 -9.55 -35.26
CA ARG A 220 12.34 -10.42 -36.40
C ARG A 220 10.96 -11.06 -36.24
N HIS A 221 10.64 -11.57 -35.05
CA HIS A 221 9.34 -12.18 -34.77
C HIS A 221 8.23 -11.11 -34.69
N LEU A 222 8.55 -9.96 -34.10
CA LEU A 222 7.62 -8.84 -34.02
C LEU A 222 7.28 -8.31 -35.41
N ARG A 223 8.26 -8.16 -36.31
CA ARG A 223 8.03 -7.78 -37.72
C ARG A 223 7.07 -8.74 -38.42
N SER A 224 7.22 -10.05 -38.20
CA SER A 224 6.28 -11.03 -38.75
C SER A 224 4.89 -10.93 -38.13
N ALA A 225 4.76 -10.59 -36.84
CA ALA A 225 3.47 -10.42 -36.18
C ALA A 225 2.77 -9.14 -36.65
N LEU A 226 3.52 -8.04 -36.81
CA LEU A 226 3.04 -6.76 -37.32
C LEU A 226 2.61 -6.82 -38.79
N ALA A 227 3.03 -7.84 -39.54
CA ALA A 227 2.50 -8.09 -40.89
C ALA A 227 1.03 -8.59 -40.89
N THR A 228 0.46 -8.91 -39.73
CA THR A 228 -0.92 -9.42 -39.63
C THR A 228 -1.93 -8.28 -39.41
N ARG A 229 -3.08 -8.34 -40.09
CA ARG A 229 -4.19 -7.38 -39.90
C ARG A 229 -4.65 -7.29 -38.44
N SER A 230 -4.66 -8.42 -37.72
CA SER A 230 -5.06 -8.43 -36.30
C SER A 230 -4.12 -7.62 -35.41
N ALA A 231 -2.82 -7.57 -35.71
CA ALA A 231 -1.88 -6.74 -34.96
C ALA A 231 -2.16 -5.25 -35.19
N TRP A 232 -2.42 -4.84 -36.43
CA TRP A 232 -2.78 -3.44 -36.73
C TRP A 232 -4.09 -3.00 -36.09
N ILE A 233 -5.13 -3.85 -36.10
CA ILE A 233 -6.38 -3.56 -35.40
C ILE A 233 -6.13 -3.41 -33.89
N ALA A 234 -5.35 -4.32 -33.30
CA ALA A 234 -4.99 -4.25 -31.89
C ALA A 234 -4.24 -2.95 -31.54
N CYS A 235 -3.25 -2.57 -32.36
CA CYS A 235 -2.53 -1.31 -32.22
C CYS A 235 -3.45 -0.10 -32.38
N ALA A 236 -4.32 -0.08 -33.39
CA ALA A 236 -5.24 1.02 -33.64
C ALA A 236 -6.24 1.21 -32.49
N VAL A 237 -6.78 0.11 -31.93
CA VAL A 237 -7.66 0.17 -30.75
C VAL A 237 -6.92 0.71 -29.54
N PHE A 238 -5.71 0.20 -29.27
CA PHE A 238 -4.91 0.64 -28.14
C PHE A 238 -4.52 2.13 -28.24
N LEU A 239 -3.93 2.54 -29.37
CA LEU A 239 -3.50 3.91 -29.62
C LEU A 239 -4.67 4.87 -29.74
N GLY A 240 -5.78 4.44 -30.34
CA GLY A 240 -7.00 5.25 -30.43
C GLY A 240 -7.56 5.55 -29.05
N ALA A 241 -7.74 4.54 -28.20
CA ALA A 241 -8.30 4.74 -26.86
C ALA A 241 -7.36 5.53 -25.92
N THR A 242 -6.08 5.14 -25.85
CA THR A 242 -5.12 5.83 -24.97
C THR A 242 -4.73 7.20 -25.51
N GLY A 243 -4.44 7.30 -26.81
CA GLY A 243 -4.06 8.54 -27.48
C GLY A 243 -5.18 9.57 -27.44
N ALA A 244 -6.43 9.20 -27.71
CA ALA A 244 -7.56 10.13 -27.61
C ALA A 244 -7.71 10.67 -26.19
N TYR A 245 -7.62 9.81 -25.17
CA TYR A 245 -7.70 10.24 -23.77
C TYR A 245 -6.58 11.22 -23.41
N TYR A 246 -5.32 10.86 -23.69
CA TYR A 246 -4.18 11.70 -23.33
C TYR A 246 -4.12 13.00 -24.13
N ALA A 247 -4.52 12.98 -25.40
CA ALA A 247 -4.66 14.19 -26.20
C ALA A 247 -5.73 15.12 -25.64
N ALA A 248 -6.93 14.60 -25.36
CA ALA A 248 -8.02 15.39 -24.76
C ALA A 248 -7.62 15.97 -23.40
N THR A 249 -6.97 15.16 -22.56
CA THR A 249 -6.47 15.58 -21.24
C THR A 249 -5.44 16.68 -21.36
N TYR A 250 -4.48 16.55 -22.28
CA TYR A 250 -3.45 17.56 -22.53
C TYR A 250 -4.06 18.88 -23.05
N LEU A 251 -5.01 18.80 -23.99
CA LEU A 251 -5.69 19.97 -24.53
C LEU A 251 -6.54 20.70 -23.47
N THR A 252 -7.08 19.96 -22.50
CA THR A 252 -7.98 20.53 -21.47
C THR A 252 -7.21 21.07 -20.26
N HIS A 253 -6.15 20.39 -19.85
CA HIS A 253 -5.44 20.68 -18.59
C HIS A 253 -3.98 21.12 -18.78
N GLY A 254 -3.46 21.12 -20.01
CA GLY A 254 -2.05 21.44 -20.30
C GLY A 254 -1.05 20.36 -19.86
N ALA A 255 -1.52 19.21 -19.37
CA ALA A 255 -0.68 18.13 -18.85
C ALA A 255 -1.26 16.75 -19.17
N LEU A 256 -0.38 15.76 -19.37
CA LEU A 256 -0.79 14.35 -19.60
C LEU A 256 -1.31 13.68 -18.32
N PHE A 257 -0.84 14.13 -17.17
CA PHE A 257 -1.23 13.63 -15.84
C PHE A 257 -1.66 14.82 -14.97
N PRO A 258 -2.85 15.38 -15.20
CA PRO A 258 -3.32 16.55 -14.48
C PRO A 258 -3.63 16.22 -13.03
N LYS A 259 -3.60 17.25 -12.18
CA LYS A 259 -3.91 17.19 -10.75
C LYS A 259 -4.37 18.58 -10.30
N ALA A 260 -5.23 18.65 -9.30
CA ALA A 260 -5.78 19.93 -8.82
C ALA A 260 -4.78 20.70 -7.96
N GLY A 261 -3.84 20.02 -7.30
CA GLY A 261 -2.78 20.68 -6.53
C GLY A 261 -1.53 19.82 -6.33
N ASN A 262 -0.59 20.34 -5.53
CA ASN A 262 0.62 19.63 -5.15
C ASN A 262 0.50 19.11 -3.71
N LEU A 263 1.03 17.90 -3.47
CA LEU A 263 1.11 17.34 -2.12
C LEU A 263 2.10 18.12 -1.24
N TYR A 264 3.23 18.52 -1.84
CA TYR A 264 4.28 19.27 -1.18
C TYR A 264 4.45 20.62 -1.85
N GLN A 265 4.71 21.64 -1.04
CA GLN A 265 5.11 22.94 -1.55
C GLN A 265 6.52 22.87 -2.14
N VAL A 266 6.80 23.76 -3.09
CA VAL A 266 8.14 23.88 -3.68
C VAL A 266 9.00 24.63 -2.67
N THR A 267 9.97 23.91 -2.10
CA THR A 267 10.94 24.41 -1.13
C THR A 267 12.30 23.91 -1.56
N ALA A 268 13.08 24.79 -2.20
CA ALA A 268 14.41 24.44 -2.68
C ALA A 268 15.32 24.09 -1.50
N VAL A 269 16.11 23.02 -1.65
CA VAL A 269 17.06 22.60 -0.62
C VAL A 269 18.35 23.41 -0.77
N GLU A 270 18.77 24.10 0.29
CA GLU A 270 20.00 24.92 0.26
C GLU A 270 21.26 24.08 0.01
N ASN A 271 21.34 22.90 0.64
CA ASN A 271 22.48 21.98 0.51
C ASN A 271 21.99 20.57 0.16
N PRO A 272 21.62 20.30 -1.10
CA PRO A 272 21.11 19.00 -1.49
C PRO A 272 22.21 17.93 -1.37
N VAL A 273 21.86 16.76 -0.84
CA VAL A 273 22.76 15.60 -0.90
C VAL A 273 23.09 15.24 -2.36
N SER A 274 24.19 14.55 -2.61
CA SER A 274 24.51 14.09 -3.96
C SER A 274 23.50 13.04 -4.47
N LEU A 275 23.38 12.89 -5.79
CA LEU A 275 22.52 11.86 -6.40
C LEU A 275 22.88 10.44 -5.91
N LEU A 276 24.16 10.15 -5.70
CA LEU A 276 24.61 8.85 -5.18
C LEU A 276 24.18 8.63 -3.73
N ALA A 277 24.30 9.66 -2.88
CA ALA A 277 23.81 9.61 -1.50
C ALA A 277 22.29 9.46 -1.47
N TYR A 278 21.56 10.16 -2.34
CA TYR A 278 20.12 9.98 -2.51
C TYR A 278 19.77 8.55 -2.96
N ALA A 279 20.52 7.98 -3.91
CA ALA A 279 20.29 6.61 -4.37
C ALA A 279 20.50 5.57 -3.24
N ALA A 280 21.48 5.80 -2.37
CA ALA A 280 21.68 4.97 -1.17
C ALA A 280 20.51 5.11 -0.18
N ASP A 281 20.06 6.33 0.11
CA ASP A 281 18.88 6.57 0.97
C ASP A 281 17.61 5.95 0.37
N PHE A 282 17.41 6.10 -0.94
CA PHE A 282 16.31 5.45 -1.68
C PHE A 282 16.34 3.94 -1.48
N TYR A 283 17.50 3.30 -1.65
CA TYR A 283 17.66 1.85 -1.44
C TYR A 283 17.33 1.46 0.00
N HIS A 284 17.91 2.13 1.00
CA HIS A 284 17.67 1.84 2.41
C HIS A 284 16.20 2.05 2.80
N SER A 285 15.57 3.11 2.29
CA SER A 285 14.16 3.40 2.50
C SER A 285 13.26 2.34 1.88
N MET A 286 13.54 1.91 0.65
CA MET A 286 12.80 0.83 -0.02
C MET A 286 12.96 -0.51 0.72
N ALA A 287 14.19 -0.87 1.11
CA ALA A 287 14.45 -2.10 1.85
C ALA A 287 13.73 -2.11 3.20
N ARG A 288 13.88 -1.05 4.00
CA ARG A 288 13.23 -0.92 5.31
C ARG A 288 11.70 -0.94 5.22
N ARG A 289 11.11 -0.39 4.15
CA ARG A 289 9.66 -0.30 3.97
C ARG A 289 9.01 -1.56 3.40
N LEU A 290 9.80 -2.50 2.87
CA LEU A 290 9.28 -3.69 2.20
C LEU A 290 8.65 -4.73 3.17
N PRO A 291 9.21 -5.01 4.37
CA PRO A 291 8.61 -5.95 5.32
C PRO A 291 7.50 -5.35 6.20
N ILE A 292 7.12 -4.08 6.00
CA ILE A 292 6.12 -3.38 6.84
C ILE A 292 4.87 -3.02 6.03
N ILE A 293 3.76 -2.78 6.73
CA ILE A 293 2.58 -2.11 6.19
C ILE A 293 2.84 -0.60 6.28
N PHE A 294 3.22 -0.01 5.16
CA PHE A 294 3.42 1.43 5.05
C PHE A 294 2.06 2.12 4.84
N SER A 295 1.59 2.75 5.91
CA SER A 295 0.34 3.51 5.96
C SER A 295 0.53 4.68 6.93
N HIS A 296 -0.53 5.45 7.18
CA HIS A 296 -0.45 6.47 8.23
C HIS A 296 -0.09 5.86 9.60
N LEU A 297 -0.36 4.58 9.88
CA LEU A 297 0.05 3.90 11.12
C LEU A 297 1.48 3.38 11.10
N SER A 298 1.98 2.96 9.93
CA SER A 298 3.24 2.22 9.78
C SER A 298 3.35 1.02 10.73
N VAL A 299 2.89 -0.15 10.28
CA VAL A 299 2.84 -1.36 11.10
C VAL A 299 3.93 -2.34 10.65
N ALA A 300 4.78 -2.79 11.56
CA ALA A 300 5.80 -3.82 11.30
C ALA A 300 5.35 -5.17 11.88
N PRO A 301 4.66 -6.03 11.11
CA PRO A 301 4.16 -7.29 11.63
C PRO A 301 5.23 -8.37 11.74
N ILE A 302 6.28 -8.30 10.90
CA ILE A 302 7.39 -9.24 10.91
C ILE A 302 8.39 -8.79 11.98
N PRO A 303 8.77 -9.66 12.94
CA PRO A 303 9.84 -9.39 13.89
C PRO A 303 11.16 -9.07 13.19
N GLU A 304 11.95 -8.15 13.77
CA GLU A 304 13.17 -7.66 13.13
C GLU A 304 14.19 -8.78 12.86
N GLU A 305 14.25 -9.79 13.74
CA GLU A 305 15.17 -10.93 13.59
C GLU A 305 14.84 -11.78 12.36
N LEU A 306 13.60 -11.72 11.87
CA LEU A 306 13.12 -12.46 10.69
C LEU A 306 13.19 -11.65 9.40
N ASN A 307 13.70 -10.41 9.42
CA ASN A 307 13.85 -9.60 8.21
C ASN A 307 14.76 -10.30 7.18
N ALA A 308 15.85 -10.94 7.62
CA ALA A 308 16.73 -11.69 6.72
C ALA A 308 16.00 -12.85 6.03
N VAL A 309 15.10 -13.54 6.75
CA VAL A 309 14.26 -14.62 6.22
C VAL A 309 13.26 -14.08 5.19
N PHE A 310 12.66 -12.91 5.45
CA PHE A 310 11.78 -12.22 4.51
C PHE A 310 12.52 -11.86 3.20
N PHE A 311 13.71 -11.26 3.28
CA PHE A 311 14.49 -10.94 2.10
C PHE A 311 14.99 -12.18 1.36
N ALA A 312 15.35 -13.24 2.09
CA ALA A 312 15.71 -14.52 1.49
C ALA A 312 14.52 -15.12 0.73
N MET A 313 13.30 -15.08 1.29
CA MET A 313 12.08 -15.53 0.60
C MET A 313 11.90 -14.78 -0.72
N LEU A 314 12.00 -13.45 -0.70
CA LEU A 314 11.80 -12.64 -1.90
C LEU A 314 12.92 -12.84 -2.94
N GLY A 315 14.18 -12.87 -2.48
CA GLY A 315 15.37 -12.84 -3.31
C GLY A 315 15.82 -14.19 -3.84
N LEU A 316 15.54 -15.30 -3.15
CA LEU A 316 16.08 -16.61 -3.52
C LEU A 316 15.64 -17.08 -4.92
N PRO A 317 14.35 -17.00 -5.33
CA PRO A 317 13.97 -17.36 -6.69
C PRO A 317 14.58 -16.39 -7.73
N LEU A 318 14.83 -15.13 -7.38
CA LEU A 318 15.47 -14.16 -8.27
C LEU A 318 16.95 -14.50 -8.49
N ALA A 319 17.67 -14.83 -7.41
CA ALA A 319 19.04 -15.31 -7.48
C ALA A 319 19.15 -16.62 -8.26
N GLY A 320 18.25 -17.57 -7.98
CA GLY A 320 18.14 -18.83 -8.72
C GLY A 320 17.86 -18.60 -10.20
N TRP A 321 17.01 -17.63 -10.55
CA TRP A 321 16.78 -17.25 -11.94
C TRP A 321 18.05 -16.73 -12.61
N ILE A 322 18.83 -15.85 -11.96
CA ILE A 322 20.10 -15.35 -12.51
C ILE A 322 21.05 -16.52 -12.81
N VAL A 323 21.23 -17.45 -11.86
CA VAL A 323 22.07 -18.65 -12.05
C VAL A 323 21.59 -19.48 -13.25
N VAL A 324 20.29 -19.76 -13.33
CA VAL A 324 19.70 -20.53 -14.44
C VAL A 324 19.83 -19.80 -15.77
N ARG A 325 19.61 -18.48 -15.79
CA ARG A 325 19.62 -17.65 -16.99
C ARG A 325 20.97 -17.64 -17.68
N PHE A 326 22.06 -17.63 -16.90
CA PHE A 326 23.43 -17.63 -17.41
C PHE A 326 24.03 -19.03 -17.52
N SER A 327 23.26 -20.09 -17.29
CA SER A 327 23.71 -21.46 -17.58
C SER A 327 23.90 -21.67 -19.09
N PRO A 328 24.91 -22.45 -19.53
CA PRO A 328 25.19 -22.68 -20.96
C PRO A 328 23.96 -23.20 -21.73
N ASP A 329 23.20 -24.10 -21.09
CA ASP A 329 22.01 -24.72 -21.65
C ASP A 329 20.90 -23.72 -21.96
N ILE A 330 20.64 -22.76 -21.07
CA ILE A 330 19.59 -21.76 -21.25
C ILE A 330 20.08 -20.59 -22.11
N ALA A 331 21.35 -20.21 -21.99
CA ALA A 331 21.97 -19.23 -22.86
C ALA A 331 21.93 -19.68 -24.34
N ALA A 332 22.10 -20.97 -24.60
CA ALA A 332 21.95 -21.57 -25.93
C ALA A 332 20.48 -21.86 -26.31
N ALA A 333 19.57 -21.97 -25.34
CA ALA A 333 18.18 -22.31 -25.59
C ALA A 333 17.40 -21.17 -26.24
N LYS A 334 16.78 -21.45 -27.39
CA LYS A 334 15.86 -20.53 -28.10
C LYS A 334 14.45 -20.51 -27.50
N LYS A 335 14.30 -20.62 -26.17
CA LYS A 335 12.99 -20.60 -25.52
C LYS A 335 12.39 -19.18 -25.62
N PRO A 336 11.14 -19.01 -26.09
CA PRO A 336 10.54 -17.68 -26.29
C PRO A 336 10.38 -16.88 -24.98
N PHE A 337 10.28 -17.57 -23.84
CA PHE A 337 10.13 -16.93 -22.53
C PHE A 337 11.41 -16.31 -21.98
N VAL A 338 12.59 -16.74 -22.42
CA VAL A 338 13.86 -16.17 -21.94
C VAL A 338 13.90 -14.68 -22.22
N LYS A 339 13.59 -14.30 -23.47
CA LYS A 339 13.55 -12.88 -23.88
C LYS A 339 12.42 -12.09 -23.23
N LEU A 340 11.31 -12.76 -22.86
CA LEU A 340 10.22 -12.14 -22.11
C LEU A 340 10.70 -11.72 -20.71
N PHE A 341 11.38 -12.63 -20.01
CA PHE A 341 11.90 -12.37 -18.68
C PHE A 341 13.11 -11.42 -18.69
N ASP A 342 13.97 -11.50 -19.70
CA ASP A 342 15.06 -10.52 -19.90
C ASP A 342 14.49 -9.10 -20.06
N ALA A 343 13.46 -8.94 -20.90
CA ALA A 343 12.78 -7.67 -21.07
C ALA A 343 12.17 -7.16 -19.75
N LEU A 344 11.57 -8.06 -18.95
CA LEU A 344 11.05 -7.72 -17.64
C LEU A 344 12.16 -7.24 -16.69
N ALA A 345 13.27 -7.98 -16.53
CA ALA A 345 14.38 -7.55 -15.66
C ALA A 345 14.94 -6.19 -16.09
N ILE A 346 15.24 -6.02 -17.38
CA ILE A 346 15.81 -4.78 -17.90
C ILE A 346 14.83 -3.63 -17.66
N SER A 347 13.52 -3.84 -17.88
CA SER A 347 12.51 -2.81 -17.61
C SER A 347 12.42 -2.42 -16.13
N ILE A 348 12.59 -3.37 -15.20
CA ILE A 348 12.63 -3.10 -13.76
C ILE A 348 13.85 -2.23 -13.42
N VAL A 349 15.03 -2.57 -13.96
CA VAL A 349 16.26 -1.80 -13.75
C VAL A 349 16.13 -0.37 -14.31
N LEU A 350 15.61 -0.23 -15.53
CA LEU A 350 15.36 1.08 -16.14
C LEU A 350 14.36 1.91 -15.33
N MET A 351 13.29 1.29 -14.85
CA MET A 351 12.29 1.94 -14.00
C MET A 351 12.88 2.38 -12.66
N LEU A 352 13.72 1.55 -12.02
CA LEU A 352 14.42 1.92 -10.79
C LEU A 352 15.36 3.12 -11.02
N ALA A 353 16.15 3.11 -12.09
CA ALA A 353 17.03 4.24 -12.43
C ALA A 353 16.24 5.55 -12.63
N ILE A 354 15.10 5.48 -13.31
CA ILE A 354 14.24 6.65 -13.52
C ILE A 354 13.57 7.11 -12.23
N HIS A 355 13.10 6.21 -11.37
CA HIS A 355 12.55 6.61 -10.07
C HIS A 355 13.60 7.24 -9.16
N ILE A 356 14.84 6.75 -9.17
CA ILE A 356 15.95 7.39 -8.44
C ILE A 356 16.17 8.81 -8.97
N TYR A 357 16.25 8.98 -10.30
CA TYR A 357 16.44 10.29 -10.91
C TYR A 357 15.27 11.26 -10.64
N LEU A 358 14.03 10.82 -10.87
CA LEU A 358 12.84 11.65 -10.64
C LEU A 358 12.64 11.95 -9.15
N GLY A 359 13.00 11.00 -8.27
CA GLY A 359 12.97 11.17 -6.83
C GLY A 359 13.97 12.20 -6.37
N TYR A 360 15.20 12.13 -6.88
CA TYR A 360 16.23 13.11 -6.62
C TYR A 360 15.81 14.51 -7.09
N LYS A 361 15.27 14.61 -8.31
CA LYS A 361 14.74 15.87 -8.84
C LYS A 361 13.63 16.43 -7.94
N ALA A 362 12.68 15.59 -7.53
CA ALA A 362 11.61 16.01 -6.62
C ALA A 362 12.17 16.47 -5.26
N TYR A 363 13.12 15.73 -4.68
CA TYR A 363 13.80 16.10 -3.45
C TYR A 363 14.49 17.47 -3.56
N THR A 364 15.24 17.74 -4.63
CA THR A 364 15.88 19.05 -4.82
C THR A 364 14.88 20.21 -4.92
N GLN A 365 13.63 19.92 -5.29
CA GLN A 365 12.57 20.91 -5.46
C GLN A 365 11.69 21.09 -4.22
N THR A 366 11.54 20.06 -3.37
CA THR A 366 10.58 20.07 -2.25
C THR A 366 11.22 19.81 -0.89
N GLY A 367 12.49 19.39 -0.84
CA GLY A 367 13.15 18.93 0.38
C GLY A 367 12.73 17.56 0.88
N VAL A 368 11.76 16.90 0.23
CA VAL A 368 11.25 15.60 0.68
C VAL A 368 12.12 14.47 0.15
N LEU A 369 12.93 13.87 1.03
CA LEU A 369 13.79 12.73 0.70
C LEU A 369 12.99 11.48 0.30
N SER A 370 11.84 11.24 0.95
CA SER A 370 11.09 9.99 0.78
C SER A 370 9.84 10.14 -0.09
N GLY A 371 10.00 10.06 -1.41
CA GLY A 371 8.86 10.08 -2.36
C GLY A 371 8.39 8.70 -2.83
N PHE A 372 9.33 7.77 -2.99
CA PHE A 372 9.05 6.45 -3.56
C PHE A 372 8.92 5.35 -2.50
N GLN A 373 8.09 4.35 -2.81
CA GLN A 373 7.71 3.29 -1.87
C GLN A 373 7.70 1.93 -2.57
N PRO A 374 7.95 0.83 -1.82
CA PRO A 374 7.93 -0.51 -2.39
C PRO A 374 6.61 -0.91 -3.05
N ARG A 375 5.47 -0.37 -2.57
CA ARG A 375 4.13 -0.60 -3.17
C ARG A 375 4.09 -0.40 -4.68
N TYR A 376 4.90 0.51 -5.21
CA TYR A 376 4.96 0.83 -6.63
C TYR A 376 5.54 -0.28 -7.52
N TYR A 377 5.99 -1.39 -6.93
CA TYR A 377 6.47 -2.57 -7.66
C TYR A 377 5.74 -3.85 -7.25
N LEU A 378 4.87 -3.80 -6.23
CA LEU A 378 4.23 -5.01 -5.70
C LEU A 378 3.29 -5.67 -6.71
N PHE A 379 2.78 -4.94 -7.71
CA PHE A 379 2.00 -5.50 -8.81
C PHE A 379 2.77 -6.54 -9.64
N LEU A 380 4.11 -6.58 -9.55
CA LEU A 380 4.95 -7.58 -10.21
C LEU A 380 5.14 -8.85 -9.40
N ILE A 381 4.92 -8.83 -8.08
CA ILE A 381 5.27 -9.93 -7.19
C ILE A 381 4.65 -11.27 -7.60
N PRO A 382 3.35 -11.34 -7.98
CA PRO A 382 2.77 -12.61 -8.45
C PRO A 382 3.48 -13.21 -9.67
N LEU A 383 4.23 -12.40 -10.43
CA LEU A 383 4.88 -12.78 -11.69
C LEU A 383 6.41 -12.92 -11.57
N VAL A 384 7.04 -12.21 -10.62
CA VAL A 384 8.51 -12.04 -10.56
C VAL A 384 9.26 -13.33 -10.26
N TRP A 385 8.60 -14.32 -9.65
CA TRP A 385 9.20 -15.62 -9.34
C TRP A 385 9.07 -16.67 -10.45
N PHE A 386 8.16 -16.47 -11.41
CA PHE A 386 7.95 -17.39 -12.53
C PHE A 386 9.17 -17.62 -13.44
N PRO A 387 10.09 -16.66 -13.68
CA PRO A 387 11.29 -16.89 -14.48
C PRO A 387 12.10 -18.10 -14.00
N PHE A 388 12.32 -18.21 -12.69
CA PHE A 388 13.05 -19.35 -12.13
C PHE A 388 12.31 -20.67 -12.38
N PHE A 389 11.04 -20.75 -11.98
CA PHE A 389 10.29 -22.00 -12.03
C PHE A 389 9.96 -22.49 -13.44
N SER A 390 9.85 -21.58 -14.42
CA SER A 390 9.60 -21.90 -15.83
C SER A 390 10.87 -22.27 -16.60
N LEU A 391 12.01 -21.66 -16.28
CA LEU A 391 13.26 -21.90 -17.00
C LEU A 391 14.09 -23.03 -16.39
N CYS A 392 14.09 -23.18 -15.06
CA CYS A 392 14.89 -24.18 -14.37
C CYS A 392 14.39 -25.60 -14.70
N ARG A 393 15.32 -26.44 -15.18
CA ARG A 393 15.03 -27.85 -15.46
C ARG A 393 14.73 -28.60 -14.14
N PRO A 394 13.86 -29.61 -14.18
CA PRO A 394 13.70 -30.52 -13.04
C PRO A 394 15.03 -31.14 -12.64
N GLY A 395 15.30 -31.20 -11.34
CA GLY A 395 16.55 -31.72 -10.78
C GLY A 395 16.72 -31.28 -9.33
N TRP A 396 17.78 -31.75 -8.67
CA TRP A 396 18.04 -31.49 -7.25
C TRP A 396 18.08 -29.99 -6.93
N PHE A 397 18.69 -29.17 -7.80
CA PHE A 397 18.80 -27.72 -7.59
C PHE A 397 17.43 -27.04 -7.57
N LYS A 398 16.56 -27.37 -8.53
CA LYS A 398 15.19 -26.83 -8.58
C LYS A 398 14.40 -27.25 -7.34
N GLN A 399 14.49 -28.54 -6.97
CA GLN A 399 13.78 -29.08 -5.81
C GLN A 399 14.25 -28.43 -4.50
N LEU A 400 15.56 -28.29 -4.31
CA LEU A 400 16.16 -27.63 -3.16
C LEU A 400 15.69 -26.16 -3.07
N MET A 401 15.83 -25.38 -4.14
CA MET A 401 15.40 -23.97 -4.15
C MET A 401 13.90 -23.83 -3.92
N THR A 402 13.08 -24.72 -4.51
CA THR A 402 11.62 -24.72 -4.29
C THR A 402 11.28 -25.06 -2.85
N GLY A 403 11.95 -26.06 -2.26
CA GLY A 403 11.75 -26.47 -0.87
C GLY A 403 12.17 -25.39 0.12
N VAL A 404 13.33 -24.77 -0.08
CA VAL A 404 13.80 -23.64 0.74
C VAL A 404 12.86 -22.44 0.59
N PHE A 405 12.46 -22.09 -0.64
CA PHE A 405 11.50 -21.01 -0.87
C PHE A 405 10.15 -21.28 -0.17
N ALA A 406 9.65 -22.52 -0.22
CA ALA A 406 8.44 -22.92 0.50
C ALA A 406 8.60 -22.78 2.02
N LEU A 407 9.72 -23.26 2.57
CA LEU A 407 10.01 -23.15 4.01
C LEU A 407 10.07 -21.68 4.45
N LEU A 408 10.84 -20.84 3.75
CA LEU A 408 10.95 -19.41 4.03
C LEU A 408 9.59 -18.73 3.93
N THR A 409 8.80 -19.08 2.91
CA THR A 409 7.43 -18.57 2.73
C THR A 409 6.54 -18.90 3.92
N VAL A 410 6.57 -20.14 4.41
CA VAL A 410 5.79 -20.56 5.58
C VAL A 410 6.23 -19.82 6.84
N VAL A 411 7.54 -19.68 7.07
CA VAL A 411 8.07 -18.95 8.23
C VAL A 411 7.62 -17.48 8.21
N VAL A 412 7.79 -16.81 7.07
CA VAL A 412 7.38 -15.40 6.90
C VAL A 412 5.87 -15.25 7.02
N PHE A 413 5.10 -16.18 6.45
CA PHE A 413 3.64 -16.17 6.56
C PHE A 413 3.19 -16.21 8.03
N TRP A 414 3.74 -17.15 8.82
CA TRP A 414 3.39 -17.29 10.23
C TRP A 414 3.90 -16.15 11.11
N SER A 415 5.00 -15.49 10.72
CA SER A 415 5.52 -14.32 11.43
C SER A 415 4.83 -13.01 11.04
N SER A 416 4.05 -12.99 9.96
CA SER A 416 3.43 -11.79 9.40
C SER A 416 1.91 -11.79 9.58
N VAL A 417 1.23 -12.74 8.94
CA VAL A 417 -0.22 -12.68 8.71
C VAL A 417 -1.04 -12.73 10.01
N PRO A 418 -0.75 -13.62 10.98
CA PRO A 418 -1.48 -13.65 12.24
C PRO A 418 -1.33 -12.38 13.07
N PHE A 419 -0.15 -11.74 13.00
CA PHE A 419 0.19 -10.59 13.85
C PHE A 419 -0.16 -9.24 13.22
N ALA A 420 -0.40 -9.19 11.91
CA ALA A 420 -0.67 -7.94 11.20
C ALA A 420 -1.88 -7.18 11.77
N GLN A 421 -2.97 -7.88 12.08
CA GLN A 421 -4.16 -7.26 12.67
C GLN A 421 -3.91 -6.82 14.12
N GLN A 422 -3.24 -7.65 14.91
CA GLN A 422 -2.89 -7.31 16.29
C GLN A 422 -2.01 -6.06 16.34
N LYS A 423 -0.93 -6.03 15.56
CA LYS A 423 0.01 -4.91 15.50
C LYS A 423 -0.64 -3.63 14.96
N GLN A 424 -1.59 -3.77 14.05
CA GLN A 424 -2.40 -2.64 13.59
C GLN A 424 -3.31 -2.10 14.68
N TYR A 425 -3.94 -2.98 15.47
CA TYR A 425 -4.75 -2.58 16.61
C TYR A 425 -3.92 -1.92 17.71
N GLU A 426 -2.75 -2.47 18.04
CA GLU A 426 -1.77 -1.85 18.95
C GLU A 426 -1.39 -0.45 18.47
N ALA A 427 -1.02 -0.28 17.19
CA ALA A 427 -0.67 1.01 16.63
C ALA A 427 -1.84 2.03 16.64
N LEU A 428 -3.08 1.56 16.52
CA LEU A 428 -4.28 2.40 16.64
C LEU A 428 -4.50 2.85 18.08
N GLN A 429 -4.31 1.95 19.06
CA GLN A 429 -4.40 2.29 20.48
C GLN A 429 -3.31 3.29 20.89
N ASP A 430 -2.08 3.11 20.36
CA ASP A 430 -0.94 3.99 20.65
C ASP A 430 -1.09 5.41 20.09
N ARG A 431 -1.96 5.61 19.09
CA ARG A 431 -2.26 6.95 18.56
C ARG A 431 -3.22 7.75 19.43
N GLY A 432 -4.13 7.07 20.11
CA GLY A 432 -5.17 7.72 20.91
C GLY A 432 -6.22 8.49 20.11
N PRO A 433 -7.30 8.95 20.75
CA PRO A 433 -8.30 9.81 20.12
C PRO A 433 -7.72 11.16 19.68
N THR A 434 -8.23 11.70 18.58
CA THR A 434 -7.98 13.09 18.16
C THR A 434 -9.19 13.96 18.50
N PHE A 435 -8.96 15.09 19.13
CA PHE A 435 -9.97 16.09 19.48
C PHE A 435 -9.75 17.36 18.66
N GLU A 436 -10.81 18.09 18.34
CA GLU A 436 -10.69 19.46 17.84
C GLU A 436 -10.84 20.41 19.03
N TYR A 437 -9.89 21.33 19.18
CA TYR A 437 -10.05 22.45 20.09
C TYR A 437 -11.16 23.35 19.56
N THR A 438 -12.13 23.64 20.42
CA THR A 438 -13.14 24.67 20.16
C THR A 438 -13.03 25.65 21.30
N GLU A 439 -12.84 26.94 20.97
CA GLU A 439 -12.88 27.99 21.97
C GLU A 439 -14.27 28.00 22.61
N ARG A 440 -14.31 27.84 23.93
CA ARG A 440 -15.56 27.83 24.71
C ARG A 440 -15.59 29.06 25.58
N THR A 441 -16.66 29.83 25.47
CA THR A 441 -17.05 30.81 26.49
C THR A 441 -17.66 30.06 27.66
N TYR A 442 -16.95 30.03 28.78
CA TYR A 442 -17.47 29.45 30.02
C TYR A 442 -18.29 30.49 30.79
N GLU A 443 -19.43 30.08 31.33
CA GLU A 443 -20.09 30.84 32.38
C GLU A 443 -19.25 30.73 33.66
N ASP A 444 -19.10 31.83 34.40
CA ASP A 444 -18.32 31.85 35.64
C ASP A 444 -19.10 31.11 36.75
N PHE A 445 -18.71 29.87 37.02
CA PHE A 445 -19.35 29.02 38.04
C PHE A 445 -18.83 29.27 39.46
N GLY A 446 -17.98 30.29 39.67
CA GLY A 446 -17.36 30.57 40.96
C GLY A 446 -16.31 29.51 41.36
N PRO A 447 -15.65 29.67 42.52
CA PRO A 447 -14.53 28.82 42.91
C PRO A 447 -15.00 27.42 43.34
N LEU A 448 -14.64 26.39 42.57
CA LEU A 448 -14.80 25.00 42.96
C LEU A 448 -13.69 24.59 43.94
N ARG A 449 -14.05 24.04 45.11
CA ARG A 449 -13.09 23.45 46.06
C ARG A 449 -13.02 21.95 45.86
N ILE A 450 -11.94 21.48 45.23
CA ILE A 450 -11.68 20.05 45.00
C ILE A 450 -10.47 19.61 45.81
N ALA A 451 -10.56 18.43 46.44
CA ALA A 451 -9.44 17.84 47.16
C ALA A 451 -8.33 17.45 46.18
N ARG A 452 -7.10 17.92 46.47
CA ARG A 452 -5.93 17.67 45.62
C ARG A 452 -5.04 16.57 46.22
N ARG A 453 -4.62 15.63 45.38
CA ARG A 453 -3.60 14.63 45.71
C ARG A 453 -2.21 15.18 45.34
N ASN A 454 -1.27 15.11 46.28
CA ASN A 454 0.10 15.61 46.08
C ASN A 454 0.97 14.64 45.27
N GLU A 455 0.67 13.34 45.33
CA GLU A 455 1.41 12.30 44.64
C GLU A 455 0.56 11.65 43.55
N VAL A 456 1.06 11.71 42.31
CA VAL A 456 0.47 11.05 41.14
C VAL A 456 1.50 10.06 40.62
N VAL A 457 1.09 8.79 40.50
CA VAL A 457 1.93 7.73 39.93
C VAL A 457 1.61 7.61 38.44
N GLY A 458 2.51 8.14 37.62
CA GLY A 458 2.41 8.16 36.16
C GLY A 458 3.57 8.93 35.56
N ASN A 459 3.61 9.00 34.24
CA ASN A 459 4.67 9.69 33.52
C ASN A 459 4.10 10.40 32.27
N ILE A 460 4.89 11.27 31.64
CA ILE A 460 4.60 11.83 30.31
C ILE A 460 5.86 11.74 29.43
N ASP A 461 5.97 10.65 28.67
CA ASP A 461 7.08 10.35 27.76
C ASP A 461 7.05 11.17 26.48
N GLY A 462 5.87 11.55 26.01
CA GLY A 462 5.72 12.39 24.82
C GLY A 462 4.69 13.46 25.05
N LEU A 463 5.12 14.71 25.05
CA LEU A 463 4.28 15.91 25.00
C LEU A 463 4.86 16.83 23.93
N THR A 464 4.09 17.09 22.88
CA THR A 464 4.50 17.96 21.77
C THR A 464 3.36 18.89 21.42
N VAL A 465 3.68 20.16 21.15
CA VAL A 465 2.76 21.15 20.61
C VAL A 465 3.44 21.74 19.37
N GLU A 466 2.96 21.40 18.19
CA GLU A 466 3.52 21.84 16.91
C GLU A 466 2.39 22.21 15.96
N ASP A 467 2.48 23.39 15.34
CA ASP A 467 1.51 23.88 14.34
C ASP A 467 0.04 23.81 14.78
N GLY A 468 -0.24 24.14 16.05
CA GLY A 468 -1.59 24.06 16.61
C GLY A 468 -2.09 22.63 16.87
N VAL A 469 -1.17 21.65 16.93
CA VAL A 469 -1.46 20.26 17.26
C VAL A 469 -0.72 19.85 18.53
N LEU A 470 -1.47 19.55 19.58
CA LEU A 470 -0.96 18.87 20.77
C LEU A 470 -1.00 17.37 20.53
N LYS A 471 0.09 16.67 20.85
CA LYS A 471 0.09 15.21 21.00
C LYS A 471 0.68 14.87 22.35
N ALA A 472 -0.03 14.03 23.10
CA ALA A 472 0.50 13.49 24.33
C ALA A 472 0.29 11.98 24.40
N ARG A 473 1.26 11.26 24.96
CA ARG A 473 1.16 9.82 25.21
C ARG A 473 1.98 9.46 26.43
N ASP A 474 1.43 8.62 27.30
CA ASP A 474 2.16 7.84 28.29
C ASP A 474 1.24 6.92 29.14
N TRP A 475 1.36 6.91 30.48
CA TRP A 475 0.58 6.11 31.43
C TRP A 475 0.34 6.86 32.75
N VAL A 476 -0.75 6.50 33.43
CA VAL A 476 -1.06 6.96 34.78
C VAL A 476 -1.96 5.94 35.50
N PHE A 477 -1.72 5.72 36.79
CA PHE A 477 -2.40 4.67 37.55
C PHE A 477 -2.76 5.08 38.98
N ASP A 478 -3.91 4.62 39.49
CA ASP A 478 -4.31 4.80 40.88
C ASP A 478 -3.77 3.66 41.73
N THR A 479 -2.58 3.84 42.30
CA THR A 479 -1.93 2.83 43.14
C THR A 479 -2.64 2.58 44.46
N VAL A 480 -3.41 3.55 44.96
CA VAL A 480 -4.16 3.43 46.23
C VAL A 480 -5.33 2.45 46.05
N HIS A 481 -6.11 2.62 44.98
CA HIS A 481 -7.23 1.71 44.68
C HIS A 481 -6.83 0.51 43.82
N ARG A 482 -5.56 0.42 43.41
CA ARG A 482 -5.03 -0.58 42.47
C ARG A 482 -5.89 -0.68 41.19
N ALA A 483 -6.33 0.47 40.70
CA ALA A 483 -7.24 0.57 39.56
C ALA A 483 -6.72 1.61 38.55
N ARG A 484 -7.25 1.55 37.33
CA ARG A 484 -7.06 2.63 36.35
C ARG A 484 -7.59 3.94 36.93
N VAL A 485 -7.02 5.08 36.55
CA VAL A 485 -7.64 6.37 36.90
C VAL A 485 -8.97 6.54 36.16
N GLN A 486 -9.88 7.36 36.70
CA GLN A 486 -11.19 7.54 36.08
C GLN A 486 -11.09 8.33 34.77
N ARG A 487 -10.28 9.40 34.78
CA ARG A 487 -10.17 10.37 33.69
C ARG A 487 -8.86 11.15 33.76
N LEU A 488 -8.41 11.62 32.61
CA LEU A 488 -7.32 12.57 32.46
C LEU A 488 -7.86 13.80 31.75
N TRP A 489 -7.85 14.93 32.44
CA TRP A 489 -8.29 16.23 31.98
C TRP A 489 -7.10 16.95 31.33
N VAL A 490 -7.32 17.51 30.15
CA VAL A 490 -6.31 18.25 29.39
C VAL A 490 -6.67 19.73 29.48
N LEU A 491 -5.75 20.51 30.02
CA LEU A 491 -5.88 21.96 30.13
C LEU A 491 -4.78 22.64 29.32
N ALA A 492 -5.11 23.77 28.69
CA ALA A 492 -4.12 24.72 28.21
C ALA A 492 -4.19 25.96 29.09
N ARG A 493 -3.08 26.28 29.76
CA ARG A 493 -2.98 27.26 30.85
C ARG A 493 -3.94 26.88 31.98
N GLU A 494 -5.11 27.51 32.02
CA GLU A 494 -6.18 27.20 32.97
C GLU A 494 -7.50 26.80 32.28
N ASP A 495 -7.52 26.81 30.95
CA ASP A 495 -8.71 26.49 30.18
C ASP A 495 -8.83 24.98 29.96
N TYR A 496 -9.99 24.44 30.31
CA TYR A 496 -10.34 23.07 29.94
C TYR A 496 -10.42 22.94 28.43
N ILE A 497 -9.75 21.92 27.88
CA ILE A 497 -9.86 21.57 26.47
C ILE A 497 -10.76 20.35 26.30
N THR A 498 -10.37 19.24 26.92
CA THR A 498 -11.03 17.95 26.77
C THR A 498 -10.64 17.04 27.92
N SER A 499 -11.27 15.88 27.99
CA SER A 499 -10.89 14.83 28.93
C SER A 499 -10.91 13.48 28.25
N ILE A 500 -9.95 12.63 28.61
CA ILE A 500 -9.80 11.29 28.07
C ILE A 500 -9.88 10.25 29.17
N LYS A 501 -10.24 9.02 28.80
CA LYS A 501 -10.18 7.88 29.70
C LYS A 501 -8.97 7.02 29.36
N PRO A 502 -7.98 6.88 30.24
CA PRO A 502 -6.86 5.99 30.02
C PRO A 502 -7.31 4.54 29.81
N GLY A 503 -6.59 3.83 28.96
CA GLY A 503 -6.92 2.48 28.51
C GLY A 503 -5.96 1.84 27.50
N ALA A 504 -4.92 2.57 27.05
CA ALA A 504 -3.89 2.01 26.18
C ALA A 504 -3.06 0.97 26.95
N GLN A 505 -2.55 -0.03 26.22
CA GLN A 505 -1.87 -1.18 26.83
C GLN A 505 -0.44 -0.84 27.25
N ARG A 506 -0.09 -1.16 28.51
CA ARG A 506 1.21 -0.92 29.14
C ARG A 506 1.64 -2.11 30.00
N PRO A 507 1.96 -3.27 29.38
CA PRO A 507 2.38 -4.47 30.10
C PRO A 507 3.71 -4.26 30.85
N ASP A 508 4.55 -3.34 30.37
CA ASP A 508 5.76 -2.86 31.04
C ASP A 508 5.45 -2.22 32.41
N VAL A 509 4.42 -1.37 32.47
CA VAL A 509 3.97 -0.73 33.71
C VAL A 509 3.37 -1.75 34.67
N ALA A 510 2.55 -2.68 34.15
CA ALA A 510 2.01 -3.78 34.96
C ALA A 510 3.11 -4.60 35.63
N LYS A 511 4.17 -4.91 34.87
CA LYS A 511 5.34 -5.63 35.37
C LYS A 511 6.13 -4.80 36.38
N ALA A 512 6.35 -3.51 36.12
CA ALA A 512 7.10 -2.62 37.01
C ALA A 512 6.39 -2.39 38.36
N LEU A 513 5.06 -2.26 38.35
CA LEU A 513 4.27 -2.06 39.56
C LEU A 513 3.87 -3.37 40.26
N GLY A 514 4.05 -4.52 39.60
CA GLY A 514 3.57 -5.81 40.11
C GLY A 514 2.04 -5.91 40.20
N ILE A 515 1.30 -5.13 39.39
CA ILE A 515 -0.16 -5.04 39.41
C ILE A 515 -0.70 -5.27 38.00
N GLY A 516 -1.42 -6.39 37.80
CA GLY A 516 -1.94 -6.76 36.47
C GLY A 516 -2.91 -5.73 35.88
N ALA A 517 -3.72 -5.07 36.70
CA ALA A 517 -4.66 -4.03 36.25
C ALA A 517 -3.96 -2.81 35.61
N ALA A 518 -2.69 -2.56 35.94
CA ALA A 518 -1.92 -1.47 35.36
C ALA A 518 -1.53 -1.72 33.89
N ALA A 519 -1.81 -2.91 33.34
CA ALA A 519 -1.65 -3.19 31.91
C ALA A 519 -2.54 -2.31 31.02
N SER A 520 -3.57 -1.66 31.57
CA SER A 520 -4.44 -0.74 30.84
C SER A 520 -4.33 0.73 31.31
N SER A 521 -3.19 1.09 31.89
CA SER A 521 -2.93 2.43 32.45
C SER A 521 -2.49 3.47 31.41
N GLY A 522 -2.25 3.06 30.17
CA GLY A 522 -1.74 3.94 29.13
C GLY A 522 -2.76 4.95 28.63
N PHE A 523 -2.27 6.07 28.12
CA PHE A 523 -3.05 7.02 27.33
C PHE A 523 -2.22 7.51 26.14
N ALA A 524 -2.92 7.85 25.07
CA ALA A 524 -2.41 8.62 23.97
C ALA A 524 -3.55 9.50 23.48
N PHE A 525 -3.26 10.67 22.93
CA PHE A 525 -4.24 11.52 22.26
C PHE A 525 -3.56 12.59 21.41
N ALA A 526 -4.34 13.17 20.50
CA ALA A 526 -3.99 14.39 19.80
C ALA A 526 -5.11 15.43 19.94
N ILE A 527 -4.78 16.71 19.94
CA ILE A 527 -5.73 17.82 19.89
C ILE A 527 -5.28 18.76 18.77
N GLN A 528 -6.18 19.06 17.83
CA GLN A 528 -5.92 19.95 16.70
C GLN A 528 -6.56 21.32 16.90
N ASN A 529 -6.18 22.29 16.07
CA ASN A 529 -6.69 23.67 16.07
C ASN A 529 -6.43 24.44 17.38
N LEU A 530 -5.36 24.08 18.10
CA LEU A 530 -4.93 24.85 19.27
C LEU A 530 -4.35 26.21 18.86
N PRO A 531 -4.43 27.23 19.74
CA PRO A 531 -3.73 28.49 19.55
C PRO A 531 -2.23 28.25 19.28
N LYS A 532 -1.71 28.89 18.23
CA LYS A 532 -0.35 28.66 17.73
C LYS A 532 0.75 29.16 18.67
N ASP A 533 0.40 29.99 19.65
CA ASP A 533 1.29 30.52 20.67
C ASP A 533 1.49 29.56 21.86
N LEU A 534 0.75 28.44 21.92
CA LEU A 534 0.92 27.46 22.99
C LEU A 534 2.21 26.67 22.82
N THR A 535 2.88 26.45 23.95
CA THR A 535 4.04 25.58 24.09
C THR A 535 3.67 24.33 24.90
N PRO A 536 4.50 23.26 24.89
CA PRO A 536 4.27 22.10 25.75
C PRO A 536 4.09 22.44 27.24
N CYS A 537 4.74 23.49 27.74
CA CYS A 537 4.63 23.90 29.14
C CYS A 537 3.39 24.72 29.48
N ASP A 538 2.61 25.12 28.47
CA ASP A 538 1.27 25.64 28.68
C ASP A 538 0.26 24.51 28.87
N ILE A 539 0.60 23.25 28.57
CA ILE A 539 -0.33 22.12 28.71
C ILE A 539 -0.20 21.50 30.10
N ARG A 540 -1.34 21.36 30.79
CA ARG A 540 -1.43 20.67 32.09
C ARG A 540 -2.34 19.44 31.97
N LEU A 541 -1.88 18.32 32.51
CA LEU A 541 -2.67 17.09 32.60
C LEU A 541 -3.10 16.86 34.05
N LEU A 542 -4.40 16.87 34.29
CA LEU A 542 -4.99 16.69 35.60
C LEU A 542 -5.71 15.34 35.68
N VAL A 543 -5.36 14.53 36.66
CA VAL A 543 -5.78 13.15 36.83
C VAL A 543 -6.93 13.10 37.82
N GLU A 544 -8.02 12.45 37.44
CA GLU A 544 -9.16 12.17 38.32
C GLU A 544 -9.11 10.74 38.83
N PHE A 545 -9.02 10.61 40.15
CA PHE A 545 -8.92 9.34 40.85
C PHE A 545 -10.29 8.80 41.26
N HIS A 546 -10.33 7.56 41.75
CA HIS A 546 -11.59 6.93 42.15
C HIS A 546 -12.24 7.54 43.39
N ASP A 547 -11.47 8.25 44.21
CA ASP A 547 -11.91 8.99 45.39
C ASP A 547 -12.32 10.44 45.07
N GLU A 548 -12.55 10.75 43.78
CA GLU A 548 -12.90 12.08 43.28
C GLU A 548 -11.83 13.16 43.53
N THR A 549 -10.63 12.75 43.97
CA THR A 549 -9.49 13.66 44.10
C THR A 549 -8.85 13.95 42.75
N LEU A 550 -8.22 15.12 42.65
CA LEU A 550 -7.48 15.53 41.45
C LEU A 550 -5.98 15.63 41.73
N GLY A 551 -5.15 15.21 40.80
CA GLY A 551 -3.69 15.34 40.90
C GLY A 551 -3.04 15.73 39.57
N TYR A 552 -1.97 16.50 39.61
CA TYR A 552 -1.25 16.88 38.39
C TYR A 552 -0.28 15.79 37.97
N LEU A 553 -0.38 15.37 36.71
CA LEU A 553 0.60 14.50 36.09
C LEU A 553 1.76 15.36 35.59
N LYS A 554 2.93 15.17 36.19
CA LYS A 554 4.12 15.99 35.88
C LYS A 554 4.71 15.62 34.52
N SER A 555 5.09 16.63 33.76
CA SER A 555 5.87 16.46 32.54
C SER A 555 7.36 16.59 32.85
N ALA A 556 8.19 15.67 32.35
CA ALA A 556 9.64 15.79 32.52
C ALA A 556 10.23 17.01 31.78
N GLN A 557 9.50 17.55 30.80
CA GLN A 557 9.94 18.69 29.98
C GLN A 557 9.66 20.06 30.63
N CYS A 558 8.80 20.11 31.65
CA CYS A 558 8.31 21.36 32.23
C CYS A 558 8.38 21.27 33.75
N ASN A 559 8.86 22.33 34.41
CA ASN A 559 9.06 22.34 35.87
C ASN A 559 7.75 22.38 36.71
N ASN A 560 6.58 22.18 36.09
CA ASN A 560 5.26 22.33 36.70
C ASN A 560 4.40 21.07 36.54
#